data_AF-A0AAN7PDU8-F1
#
_entry.id   AF-A0AAN7PDU8-F1
#
_cell.length_a   1.000
_cell.length_b   1.000
_cell.length_c   1.000
_cell.angle_alpha   90.00
_cell.angle_beta   90.00
_cell.angle_gamma   90.00
#
_symmetry.space_group_name_H-M   'P 1'
#
loop_
_entity.id
_entity.type
_entity.pdbx_description
1 polymer ?
#
loop_
_entity_poly.entity_id
_entity_poly.type
_entity_poly.pdbx_seq_one_letter_code
_entity_poly.pdbx_strand_id
1 'polypeptide(L)'
;MSFKLDIDRLLVDELDYELHIRNVEIQGNVHDKRKMLRCSLKFEKMADTSLIRIASSDGKVELDVCEHKLGLLAAEVDSCGSVTLDNEVKRLSSRLIHVQDRLSRIVEGDVESRKEVLERKCQELLNILEAKVQPSTDARSNLRTNKENKDEASCSSDSSHHSSVDGEEQAAVVVDQHTVAPNFPTEDVRQSRPPTDYPPHAFSEADFLAAEQEEQLQNGNIQELNQSDVISTNEAESSVNEDDVKSCDVAEPDIEQSTEPEIPGPS
;
A
#
# COMPACT_ATOMS: atom_id res chain seq x y z
N MET A 1 1.58 -15.75 10.66
CA MET A 1 1.86 -15.51 9.22
C MET A 1 2.49 -14.14 9.12
N SER A 2 3.60 -13.97 8.39
CA SER A 2 4.11 -12.62 8.13
C SER A 2 3.29 -11.99 7.02
N PHE A 3 2.54 -10.94 7.34
CA PHE A 3 1.85 -10.15 6.33
C PHE A 3 2.88 -9.35 5.54
N LYS A 4 2.67 -9.27 4.22
CA LYS A 4 3.49 -8.47 3.31
C LYS A 4 2.57 -7.62 2.46
N LEU A 5 3.03 -6.41 2.13
CA LEU A 5 2.34 -5.51 1.22
C LEU A 5 2.06 -6.19 -0.13
N ASP A 6 0.79 -6.39 -0.47
CA ASP A 6 0.33 -6.85 -1.78
C ASP A 6 -0.15 -5.66 -2.62
N ILE A 7 0.63 -5.31 -3.64
CA ILE A 7 0.39 -4.18 -4.54
C ILE A 7 -0.92 -4.34 -5.31
N ASP A 8 -1.38 -5.56 -5.56
CA ASP A 8 -2.62 -5.82 -6.27
C ASP A 8 -3.87 -5.54 -5.43
N ARG A 9 -3.69 -5.38 -4.11
CA ARG A 9 -4.75 -5.07 -3.16
C ARG A 9 -4.82 -3.59 -2.79
N LEU A 10 -3.85 -2.79 -3.25
CA LEU A 10 -3.85 -1.35 -3.04
C LEU A 10 -4.88 -0.63 -3.92
N LEU A 11 -5.46 0.40 -3.32
CA LEU A 11 -6.35 1.35 -3.97
C LEU A 11 -5.56 2.36 -4.81
N VAL A 12 -6.27 3.13 -5.63
CA VAL A 12 -5.66 4.09 -6.57
C VAL A 12 -4.89 5.18 -5.83
N ASP A 13 -5.46 5.72 -4.76
CA ASP A 13 -4.84 6.76 -3.93
C ASP A 13 -3.60 6.24 -3.18
N GLU A 14 -3.62 4.97 -2.76
CA GLU A 14 -2.47 4.30 -2.13
C GLU A 14 -1.33 4.07 -3.15
N LEU A 15 -1.67 3.66 -4.37
CA LEU A 15 -0.70 3.55 -5.46
C LEU A 15 -0.08 4.90 -5.83
N ASP A 16 -0.91 5.94 -5.90
CA ASP A 16 -0.47 7.29 -6.22
C ASP A 16 0.48 7.84 -5.17
N TYR A 17 0.15 7.62 -3.89
CA TYR A 17 1.03 7.95 -2.78
C TYR A 17 2.40 7.25 -2.90
N GLU A 18 2.42 5.92 -3.09
CA GLU A 18 3.68 5.17 -3.16
C GLU A 18 4.54 5.52 -4.38
N LEU A 19 3.93 5.87 -5.51
CA LEU A 19 4.65 6.37 -6.69
C LEU A 19 5.20 7.79 -6.45
N HIS A 20 4.39 8.65 -5.83
CA HIS A 20 4.75 10.02 -5.53
C HIS A 20 6.00 10.11 -4.66
N ILE A 21 6.03 9.40 -3.52
CA ILE A 21 7.15 9.46 -2.57
C ILE A 21 8.48 8.91 -3.15
N ARG A 22 8.40 8.13 -4.23
CA ARG A 22 9.55 7.61 -5.00
C ARG A 22 9.94 8.50 -6.17
N ASN A 23 9.28 9.64 -6.33
CA ASN A 23 9.44 10.55 -7.46
C ASN A 23 9.25 9.85 -8.82
N VAL A 24 8.28 8.94 -8.88
CA VAL A 24 7.86 8.29 -10.13
C VAL A 24 6.66 9.03 -10.68
N GLU A 25 6.69 9.35 -11.96
CA GLU A 25 5.61 10.07 -12.62
C GLU A 25 4.32 9.26 -12.60
N ILE A 26 3.24 9.87 -12.09
CA ILE A 26 1.92 9.21 -11.98
C ILE A 26 1.21 9.34 -13.34
N GLN A 27 1.33 8.29 -14.16
CA GLN A 27 0.64 8.21 -15.44
C GLN A 27 -0.08 6.87 -15.62
N GLY A 28 -1.07 6.86 -16.52
CA GLY A 28 -1.76 5.64 -16.95
C GLY A 28 -2.86 5.17 -16.01
N ASN A 29 -3.35 3.96 -16.29
CA ASN A 29 -4.42 3.33 -15.52
C ASN A 29 -3.87 2.59 -14.27
N VAL A 30 -4.76 2.00 -13.47
CA VAL A 30 -4.38 1.26 -12.24
C VAL A 30 -3.38 0.12 -12.52
N HIS A 31 -3.52 -0.56 -13.66
CA HIS A 31 -2.59 -1.62 -14.04
C HIS A 31 -1.17 -1.08 -14.30
N ASP A 32 -1.08 0.05 -15.00
CA ASP A 32 0.19 0.72 -15.26
C ASP A 32 0.85 1.19 -13.96
N LYS A 33 0.07 1.80 -13.05
CA LYS A 33 0.54 2.23 -11.72
C LYS A 33 1.10 1.07 -10.90
N ARG A 34 0.41 -0.07 -10.85
CA ARG A 34 0.90 -1.29 -10.18
C ARG A 34 2.17 -1.82 -10.82
N LYS A 35 2.25 -1.83 -12.14
CA LYS A 35 3.44 -2.27 -12.88
C LYS A 35 4.64 -1.38 -12.54
N MET A 36 4.46 -0.06 -12.57
CA MET A 36 5.50 0.91 -12.20
C MET A 36 5.97 0.70 -10.75
N LEU A 37 5.04 0.59 -9.80
CA LEU A 37 5.38 0.38 -8.39
C LEU A 37 6.16 -0.93 -8.17
N ARG A 38 5.74 -2.03 -8.81
CA ARG A 38 6.49 -3.30 -8.77
C ARG A 38 7.91 -3.15 -9.32
N CYS A 39 8.08 -2.43 -10.42
CA CYS A 39 9.40 -2.16 -11.00
C CYS A 39 10.28 -1.37 -10.03
N SER A 40 9.75 -0.31 -9.42
CA SER A 40 10.48 0.51 -8.44
C SER A 40 10.89 -0.28 -7.20
N LEU A 41 9.97 -1.04 -6.60
CA LEU A 41 10.27 -1.89 -5.43
C LEU A 41 11.29 -2.99 -5.76
N LYS A 42 11.25 -3.54 -6.98
CA LYS A 42 12.25 -4.51 -7.43
C LYS A 42 13.63 -3.86 -7.55
N PHE A 43 13.69 -2.62 -8.05
CA PHE A 43 14.94 -1.87 -8.13
C PHE A 43 15.50 -1.56 -6.73
N GLU A 44 14.67 -1.10 -5.80
CA GLU A 44 15.07 -0.86 -4.40
C GLU A 44 15.70 -2.10 -3.77
N LYS A 45 15.06 -3.27 -3.97
CA LYS A 45 15.58 -4.54 -3.48
C LYS A 45 16.91 -4.95 -4.13
N MET A 46 17.13 -4.62 -5.40
CA MET A 46 18.36 -4.96 -6.12
C MET A 46 19.52 -4.02 -5.79
N ALA A 47 19.23 -2.74 -5.59
CA ALA A 47 20.22 -1.71 -5.31
C ALA A 47 20.51 -1.56 -3.81
N ASP A 48 19.84 -2.35 -2.95
CA ASP A 48 19.87 -2.26 -1.48
C ASP A 48 19.73 -0.81 -0.96
N THR A 49 18.97 -0.01 -1.71
CA THR A 49 18.81 1.42 -1.48
C THR A 49 17.34 1.77 -1.63
N SER A 50 16.83 2.50 -0.65
CA SER A 50 15.47 3.03 -0.69
C SER A 50 15.40 4.16 -1.73
N LEU A 51 14.44 4.09 -2.67
CA LEU A 51 14.18 5.16 -3.64
C LEU A 51 13.23 6.22 -3.08
N ILE A 52 12.87 6.14 -1.80
CA ILE A 52 12.04 7.16 -1.15
C ILE A 52 12.86 8.46 -1.13
N ARG A 53 12.47 9.43 -1.95
CA ARG A 53 13.18 10.70 -2.13
C ARG A 53 12.46 11.88 -1.51
N ILE A 54 11.15 11.76 -1.37
CA ILE A 54 10.32 12.82 -0.80
C ILE A 54 10.08 12.43 0.65
N ALA A 55 10.66 13.18 1.59
CA ALA A 55 10.19 13.18 2.95
C ALA A 55 8.72 13.57 2.89
N SER A 56 7.86 12.69 3.40
CA SER A 56 6.40 12.82 3.28
C SER A 56 5.94 14.22 3.67
N SER A 57 4.79 14.60 3.15
CA SER A 57 4.14 15.88 3.43
C SER A 57 4.04 16.18 4.94
N ASP A 58 3.73 17.43 5.32
CA ASP A 58 3.58 17.86 6.73
C ASP A 58 3.05 16.72 7.63
N GLY A 59 3.84 16.30 8.61
CA GLY A 59 3.56 15.12 9.43
C GLY A 59 2.18 15.16 10.09
N LYS A 60 1.62 16.36 10.34
CA LYS A 60 0.25 16.52 10.82
C LYS A 60 -0.78 16.06 9.78
N VAL A 61 -0.61 16.46 8.52
CA VAL A 61 -1.47 16.06 7.40
C VAL A 61 -1.40 14.55 7.19
N GLU A 62 -0.21 13.97 7.23
CA GLU A 62 -0.04 12.53 7.10
C GLU A 62 -0.74 11.75 8.22
N LEU A 63 -0.66 12.23 9.46
CA LEU A 63 -1.39 11.62 10.58
C LEU A 63 -2.90 11.72 10.42
N ASP A 64 -3.42 12.85 9.96
CA ASP A 64 -4.85 13.01 9.70
C ASP A 64 -5.34 12.00 8.65
N VAL A 65 -4.57 11.81 7.57
CA VAL A 65 -4.89 10.82 6.54
C VAL A 65 -4.80 9.40 7.09
N CYS A 66 -3.76 9.09 7.89
CA CYS A 66 -3.60 7.77 8.49
C CYS A 66 -4.71 7.45 9.50
N GLU A 67 -5.09 8.41 10.34
CA GLU A 67 -6.19 8.26 11.29
C GLU A 67 -7.52 8.02 10.58
N HIS A 68 -7.81 8.82 9.55
CA HIS A 68 -9.02 8.64 8.75
C HIS A 68 -9.06 7.24 8.10
N LYS A 69 -7.96 6.82 7.46
CA LYS A 69 -7.86 5.50 6.83
C LYS A 69 -7.98 4.37 7.85
N LEU A 70 -7.36 4.49 9.02
CA LEU A 70 -7.49 3.50 10.11
C LEU A 70 -8.92 3.41 10.63
N GLY A 71 -9.66 4.53 10.69
CA GLY A 71 -11.08 4.53 11.05
C GLY A 71 -11.92 3.71 10.07
N LEU A 72 -11.70 3.91 8.76
CA LEU A 72 -12.39 3.13 7.72
C LEU A 72 -12.01 1.65 7.76
N LEU A 73 -10.71 1.35 7.88
CA LEU A 73 -10.21 -0.02 7.94
C LEU A 73 -10.70 -0.77 9.18
N ALA A 74 -10.79 -0.11 10.34
CA ALA A 74 -11.32 -0.72 11.56
C ALA A 74 -12.78 -1.21 11.35
N ALA A 75 -13.63 -0.37 10.76
CA ALA A 75 -15.00 -0.75 10.45
C ALA A 75 -15.06 -1.93 9.46
N GLU A 76 -14.18 -1.95 8.44
CA GLU A 76 -14.08 -3.07 7.51
C GLU A 76 -13.62 -4.37 8.20
N VAL A 77 -12.64 -4.30 9.12
CA VAL A 77 -12.13 -5.44 9.89
C VAL A 77 -13.22 -6.04 10.79
N ASP A 78 -14.02 -5.20 11.44
CA ASP A 78 -15.14 -5.62 12.27
C ASP A 78 -16.21 -6.34 11.44
N SER A 79 -16.48 -5.81 10.23
CA SER A 79 -17.44 -6.40 9.29
C SER A 79 -16.94 -7.65 8.56
N CYS A 80 -15.64 -7.96 8.64
CA CYS A 80 -15.03 -9.08 7.92
C CYS A 80 -15.60 -10.42 8.41
N GLY A 81 -16.40 -11.06 7.55
CA GLY A 81 -17.13 -12.30 7.80
C GLY A 81 -16.33 -13.58 7.50
N SER A 82 -16.89 -14.74 7.86
CA SER A 82 -16.19 -16.04 7.79
C SER A 82 -16.12 -16.69 6.40
N VAL A 83 -16.96 -16.26 5.44
CA VAL A 83 -17.13 -16.97 4.16
C VAL A 83 -16.11 -16.55 3.08
N THR A 84 -15.56 -15.34 3.18
CA THR A 84 -14.62 -14.74 2.20
C THR A 84 -13.29 -14.32 2.82
N LEU A 85 -12.97 -14.93 3.96
CA LEU A 85 -11.97 -14.47 4.91
C LEU A 85 -10.57 -14.36 4.29
N ASP A 86 -10.15 -15.30 3.43
CA ASP A 86 -8.80 -15.27 2.87
C ASP A 86 -8.52 -14.07 1.95
N ASN A 87 -9.46 -13.72 1.08
CA ASN A 87 -9.28 -12.60 0.15
C ASN A 87 -9.44 -11.25 0.86
N GLU A 88 -10.41 -11.16 1.76
CA GLU A 88 -10.66 -9.96 2.54
C GLU A 88 -9.54 -9.69 3.53
N VAL A 89 -9.04 -10.72 4.23
CA VAL A 89 -7.90 -10.58 5.13
C VAL A 89 -6.65 -10.15 4.36
N LYS A 90 -6.35 -10.74 3.19
CA LYS A 90 -5.21 -10.30 2.36
C LYS A 90 -5.36 -8.84 1.92
N ARG A 91 -6.58 -8.43 1.53
CA ARG A 91 -6.87 -7.04 1.16
C ARG A 91 -6.68 -6.09 2.34
N LEU A 92 -7.29 -6.39 3.49
CA LEU A 92 -7.24 -5.54 4.68
C LEU A 92 -5.84 -5.47 5.29
N SER A 93 -5.14 -6.61 5.40
CA SER A 93 -3.76 -6.65 5.87
C SER A 93 -2.82 -5.84 4.99
N SER A 94 -2.95 -5.93 3.66
CA SER A 94 -2.13 -5.13 2.74
C SER A 94 -2.37 -3.62 2.93
N ARG A 95 -3.63 -3.21 3.12
CA ARG A 95 -3.97 -1.80 3.36
C ARG A 95 -3.51 -1.31 4.73
N LEU A 96 -3.58 -2.15 5.76
CA LEU A 96 -3.05 -1.84 7.09
C LEU A 96 -1.52 -1.71 7.08
N ILE A 97 -0.82 -2.63 6.40
CA ILE A 97 0.64 -2.53 6.23
C ILE A 97 1.01 -1.24 5.51
N HIS A 98 0.28 -0.87 4.47
CA HIS A 98 0.52 0.41 3.79
C HIS A 98 0.37 1.60 4.75
N VAL A 99 -0.63 1.61 5.64
CA VAL A 99 -0.75 2.66 6.65
C VAL A 99 0.40 2.61 7.66
N GLN A 100 0.82 1.43 8.11
CA GLN A 100 1.99 1.26 8.99
C GLN A 100 3.27 1.80 8.33
N ASP A 101 3.49 1.50 7.06
CA ASP A 101 4.62 1.98 6.27
C ASP A 101 4.58 3.51 6.07
N ARG A 102 3.40 4.12 6.10
CA ARG A 102 3.25 5.59 6.10
C ARG A 102 3.63 6.19 7.44
N LEU A 103 3.10 5.62 8.53
CA LEU A 103 3.38 6.08 9.90
C LEU A 103 4.88 6.01 10.22
N SER A 104 5.56 4.93 9.81
CA SER A 104 6.99 4.75 10.06
C SER A 104 7.90 5.77 9.34
N ARG A 105 7.38 6.44 8.31
CA ARG A 105 8.09 7.48 7.55
C ARG A 105 7.88 8.88 8.10
N ILE A 106 6.94 9.07 9.03
CA ILE A 106 6.71 10.35 9.69
C ILE A 106 7.87 10.58 10.66
N VAL A 107 8.66 11.61 10.38
CA VAL A 107 9.81 12.00 11.22
C VAL A 107 9.29 12.50 12.57
N GLU A 108 9.97 12.07 13.63
CA GLU A 108 9.60 12.36 15.00
C GLU A 108 9.67 13.88 15.28
N GLY A 109 8.66 14.38 16.00
CA GLY A 109 8.48 15.79 16.31
C GLY A 109 7.30 16.02 17.25
N ASP A 110 6.62 17.17 17.15
CA ASP A 110 5.45 17.53 17.99
C ASP A 110 4.25 16.55 17.87
N VAL A 111 4.36 15.55 17.00
CA VAL A 111 3.27 14.62 16.67
C VAL A 111 3.53 13.18 17.11
N GLU A 112 4.64 12.91 17.80
CA GLU A 112 5.08 11.54 18.12
C GLU A 112 4.06 10.75 18.93
N SER A 113 3.49 11.37 19.97
CA SER A 113 2.46 10.74 20.80
C SER A 113 1.23 10.28 19.99
N ARG A 114 0.82 11.04 18.98
CA ARG A 114 -0.30 10.67 18.10
C ARG A 114 0.09 9.56 17.14
N LYS A 115 1.30 9.60 16.58
CA LYS A 115 1.86 8.53 15.74
C LYS A 115 1.89 7.20 16.49
N GLU A 116 2.43 7.15 17.69
CA GLU A 116 2.47 5.93 18.52
C GLU A 116 1.08 5.33 18.78
N VAL A 117 0.07 6.18 19.02
CA VAL A 117 -1.32 5.73 19.19
C VAL A 117 -1.85 5.08 17.92
N LEU A 118 -1.61 5.68 16.76
CA LEU A 118 -2.06 5.14 15.48
C LEU A 118 -1.30 3.85 15.10
N GLU A 119 0.00 3.77 15.36
CA GLU A 119 0.80 2.56 15.14
C GLU A 119 0.28 1.39 15.97
N ARG A 120 0.02 1.62 17.26
CA ARG A 120 -0.56 0.61 18.16
C ARG A 120 -1.92 0.12 17.65
N LYS A 121 -2.78 1.04 17.22
CA LYS A 121 -4.09 0.71 16.63
C LYS A 121 -3.95 -0.09 15.34
N CYS A 122 -3.00 0.28 14.48
CA CYS A 122 -2.73 -0.45 13.25
C CYS A 122 -2.29 -1.90 13.54
N GLN A 123 -1.39 -2.08 14.51
CA GLN A 123 -0.91 -3.39 14.92
C GLN A 123 -2.02 -4.24 15.55
N GLU A 124 -2.90 -3.63 16.36
CA GLU A 124 -4.06 -4.30 16.94
C GLU A 124 -4.99 -4.85 15.85
N LEU A 125 -5.31 -4.05 14.83
CA LEU A 125 -6.14 -4.49 13.70
C LEU A 125 -5.50 -5.62 12.90
N LEU A 126 -4.17 -5.59 12.70
CA LEU A 126 -3.44 -6.69 12.07
C LEU A 126 -3.53 -7.99 12.88
N ASN A 127 -3.41 -7.91 14.20
CA ASN A 127 -3.53 -9.06 15.09
C ASN A 127 -4.95 -9.65 15.06
N ILE A 128 -5.98 -8.79 15.02
CA ILE A 128 -7.38 -9.23 14.88
C ILE A 128 -7.58 -10.00 13.55
N LEU A 129 -7.03 -9.50 12.45
CA LEU A 129 -7.10 -10.18 11.16
C LEU A 129 -6.34 -11.51 11.17
N GLU A 130 -5.17 -11.58 11.81
CA GLU A 130 -4.42 -12.82 11.93
C GLU A 130 -5.18 -13.88 12.73
N ALA A 131 -5.80 -13.48 13.85
CA ALA A 131 -6.63 -14.35 14.67
C ALA A 131 -7.84 -14.90 13.90
N LYS A 132 -8.41 -14.10 12.98
CA LYS A 132 -9.52 -14.53 12.11
C LYS A 132 -9.09 -15.59 11.08
N VAL A 133 -7.83 -15.59 10.62
CA VAL A 133 -7.29 -16.56 9.64
C VAL A 133 -6.94 -17.90 10.28
N GLN A 134 -6.57 -17.92 11.56
CA GLN A 134 -6.33 -19.18 12.23
C GLN A 134 -7.66 -19.93 12.39
N PRO A 135 -7.83 -21.10 11.76
CA PRO A 135 -9.01 -21.90 12.03
C PRO A 135 -8.98 -22.24 13.52
N SER A 136 -10.04 -21.87 14.25
CA SER A 136 -10.28 -22.34 15.60
C SER A 136 -10.14 -23.86 15.62
N THR A 137 -8.99 -24.35 16.07
CA THR A 137 -8.73 -25.78 16.27
C THR A 137 -9.46 -26.32 17.50
N ASP A 138 -10.15 -25.46 18.25
CA ASP A 138 -10.76 -25.80 19.54
C ASP A 138 -12.16 -26.43 19.43
N ALA A 139 -12.71 -26.54 18.22
CA ALA A 139 -13.99 -27.24 17.97
C ALA A 139 -13.83 -28.70 17.50
N ARG A 140 -12.73 -29.38 17.86
CA ARG A 140 -12.52 -30.82 17.56
C ARG A 140 -12.21 -31.70 18.78
N SER A 141 -12.53 -31.25 19.98
CA SER A 141 -12.62 -32.15 21.14
C SER A 141 -14.06 -32.68 21.29
N ASN A 142 -14.17 -33.99 21.49
CA ASN A 142 -15.38 -34.75 21.82
C ASN A 142 -16.28 -35.20 20.65
N LEU A 143 -15.82 -36.24 19.93
CA LEU A 143 -16.60 -37.48 19.76
C LEU A 143 -15.67 -38.59 19.23
N ARG A 144 -14.94 -39.25 20.13
CA ARG A 144 -14.33 -40.55 19.86
C ARG A 144 -14.26 -41.37 21.13
N THR A 145 -15.42 -41.81 21.58
CA THR A 145 -15.55 -42.95 22.50
C THR A 145 -15.93 -44.18 21.68
N ASN A 146 -15.03 -45.16 21.75
CA ASN A 146 -15.16 -46.60 21.54
C ASN A 146 -16.44 -47.13 20.87
N LYS A 147 -16.26 -47.76 19.71
CA LYS A 147 -17.04 -48.95 19.35
C LYS A 147 -16.21 -49.90 18.50
N GLU A 148 -15.64 -50.89 19.16
CA GLU A 148 -15.28 -52.17 18.56
C GLU A 148 -16.55 -52.96 18.19
N ASN A 149 -16.34 -53.95 17.32
CA ASN A 149 -17.24 -54.92 16.69
C ASN A 149 -17.74 -54.50 15.29
N LYS A 150 -17.79 -55.36 14.28
CA LYS A 150 -17.39 -56.77 14.06
C LYS A 150 -17.88 -57.10 12.63
N ASP A 151 -17.04 -57.77 11.85
CA ASP A 151 -17.29 -58.66 10.72
C ASP A 151 -18.09 -58.20 9.46
N GLU A 152 -17.48 -58.52 8.31
CA GLU A 152 -18.06 -59.15 7.09
C GLU A 152 -17.87 -58.41 5.75
N ALA A 153 -17.43 -59.22 4.79
CA ALA A 153 -17.68 -59.21 3.34
C ALA A 153 -16.99 -58.17 2.43
N SER A 154 -15.85 -58.63 1.91
CA SER A 154 -15.43 -58.54 0.51
C SER A 154 -16.55 -58.92 -0.47
N CYS A 155 -16.76 -58.13 -1.53
CA CYS A 155 -16.61 -58.54 -2.94
C CYS A 155 -17.15 -57.48 -3.92
N SER A 156 -16.51 -57.48 -5.07
CA SER A 156 -16.45 -56.50 -6.15
C SER A 156 -17.60 -56.55 -7.16
N SER A 157 -17.62 -55.49 -7.98
CA SER A 157 -17.97 -55.45 -9.41
C SER A 157 -19.37 -54.94 -9.80
N ASP A 158 -19.32 -53.76 -10.44
CA ASP A 158 -19.69 -53.53 -11.85
C ASP A 158 -21.10 -53.91 -12.33
N SER A 159 -21.89 -52.90 -12.71
CA SER A 159 -22.76 -52.99 -13.88
C SER A 159 -23.22 -51.60 -14.35
N SER A 160 -22.99 -51.36 -15.63
CA SER A 160 -23.58 -50.31 -16.44
C SER A 160 -25.06 -50.61 -16.76
N HIS A 161 -25.87 -49.57 -16.96
CA HIS A 161 -27.02 -49.44 -17.90
C HIS A 161 -27.93 -48.29 -17.42
N HIS A 162 -28.26 -47.23 -18.18
CA HIS A 162 -28.93 -47.03 -19.48
C HIS A 162 -30.34 -46.44 -19.28
N SER A 163 -30.78 -45.61 -20.23
CA SER A 163 -32.10 -44.94 -20.43
C SER A 163 -32.34 -43.69 -19.56
N SER A 164 -32.54 -42.47 -20.08
CA SER A 164 -33.24 -41.97 -21.28
C SER A 164 -34.73 -42.27 -21.26
N VAL A 165 -35.55 -41.29 -20.86
CA VAL A 165 -36.89 -41.02 -21.43
C VAL A 165 -37.41 -39.64 -20.99
N ASP A 166 -37.97 -38.97 -21.98
CA ASP A 166 -38.79 -37.76 -22.02
C ASP A 166 -40.05 -37.79 -21.13
N GLY A 167 -40.72 -36.62 -21.00
CA GLY A 167 -42.19 -36.58 -21.04
C GLY A 167 -42.90 -35.59 -20.11
N GLU A 168 -43.45 -34.54 -20.73
CA GLU A 168 -44.79 -33.95 -20.52
C GLU A 168 -45.09 -33.25 -19.18
N GLU A 169 -45.33 -31.93 -19.14
CA GLU A 169 -46.58 -31.22 -19.52
C GLU A 169 -47.85 -31.67 -18.77
N GLN A 170 -48.36 -30.74 -17.95
CA GLN A 170 -49.76 -30.38 -17.64
C GLN A 170 -49.83 -29.88 -16.18
N ALA A 171 -50.68 -28.96 -15.74
CA ALA A 171 -51.50 -27.91 -16.31
C ALA A 171 -52.16 -27.22 -15.09
N ALA A 172 -52.39 -25.92 -15.20
CA ALA A 172 -53.47 -25.13 -14.59
C ALA A 172 -53.96 -25.45 -13.15
N VAL A 173 -53.79 -24.49 -12.24
CA VAL A 173 -54.90 -24.06 -11.37
C VAL A 173 -55.01 -22.53 -11.43
N VAL A 174 -56.13 -22.10 -11.99
CA VAL A 174 -56.68 -20.74 -11.96
C VAL A 174 -57.23 -20.48 -10.55
N VAL A 175 -56.82 -19.40 -9.91
CA VAL A 175 -57.69 -18.64 -9.00
C VAL A 175 -57.50 -17.16 -9.28
N ASP A 176 -58.51 -16.63 -9.94
CA ASP A 176 -58.81 -15.23 -10.18
C ASP A 176 -59.49 -14.67 -8.90
N GLN A 177 -59.06 -13.51 -8.40
CA GLN A 177 -59.92 -12.31 -8.33
C GLN A 177 -59.45 -11.23 -7.33
N HIS A 178 -59.37 -10.02 -7.90
CA HIS A 178 -59.73 -8.69 -7.37
C HIS A 178 -58.65 -7.73 -6.82
N THR A 179 -58.34 -6.74 -7.70
CA THR A 179 -58.41 -5.26 -7.50
C THR A 179 -57.65 -4.67 -6.29
N VAL A 180 -56.71 -3.72 -6.43
CA VAL A 180 -56.86 -2.37 -7.00
C VAL A 180 -55.46 -1.83 -7.34
N ALA A 181 -55.28 -1.35 -8.58
CA ALA A 181 -54.10 -0.59 -8.99
C ALA A 181 -54.25 0.90 -8.62
N PRO A 182 -53.26 1.55 -8.00
CA PRO A 182 -53.15 3.00 -8.07
C PRO A 182 -52.35 3.39 -9.32
N ASN A 183 -53.03 4.13 -10.20
CA ASN A 183 -52.48 4.96 -11.26
C ASN A 183 -51.27 5.77 -10.75
N PHE A 184 -50.09 5.51 -11.28
CA PHE A 184 -48.98 6.46 -11.23
C PHE A 184 -48.94 7.22 -12.56
N PRO A 185 -49.12 8.55 -12.57
CA PRO A 185 -48.97 9.34 -13.77
C PRO A 185 -47.51 9.29 -14.25
N THR A 186 -47.33 8.83 -15.49
CA THR A 186 -46.06 8.94 -16.22
C THR A 186 -45.89 10.41 -16.62
N GLU A 187 -45.19 11.17 -15.78
CA GLU A 187 -44.76 12.53 -16.13
C GLU A 187 -43.56 12.44 -17.08
N ASP A 188 -43.83 12.85 -18.31
CA ASP A 188 -42.89 13.04 -19.41
C ASP A 188 -41.98 14.25 -19.08
N VAL A 189 -40.89 14.00 -18.33
CA VAL A 189 -39.87 15.02 -18.05
C VAL A 189 -38.97 15.19 -19.28
N ARG A 190 -39.49 15.93 -20.26
CA ARG A 190 -38.66 16.70 -21.19
C ARG A 190 -38.14 17.93 -20.46
N GLN A 191 -36.95 17.83 -19.87
CA GLN A 191 -36.13 18.98 -19.49
C GLN A 191 -34.87 18.93 -20.37
N SER A 192 -34.93 19.59 -21.53
CA SER A 192 -34.36 20.93 -21.74
C SER A 192 -32.85 20.93 -21.57
N ARG A 193 -32.14 20.66 -22.68
CA ARG A 193 -30.72 21.01 -22.82
C ARG A 193 -30.57 22.52 -22.61
N PRO A 194 -29.57 23.00 -21.85
CA PRO A 194 -29.27 24.43 -21.82
C PRO A 194 -28.81 24.90 -23.21
N PRO A 195 -29.22 26.10 -23.66
CA PRO A 195 -28.71 26.68 -24.89
C PRO A 195 -27.21 26.96 -24.74
N THR A 196 -26.42 26.35 -25.63
CA THR A 196 -25.01 26.70 -25.86
C THR A 196 -24.96 28.01 -26.64
N ASP A 197 -25.11 29.12 -25.92
CA ASP A 197 -24.69 30.45 -26.39
C ASP A 197 -23.37 30.82 -25.68
N TYR A 198 -22.32 30.08 -26.00
CA TYR A 198 -20.96 30.57 -25.81
C TYR A 198 -20.46 31.12 -27.15
N PRO A 199 -20.20 32.43 -27.27
CA PRO A 199 -19.55 32.96 -28.44
C PRO A 199 -18.16 32.31 -28.59
N PRO A 200 -17.69 32.04 -29.81
CA PRO A 200 -16.31 31.65 -30.02
C PRO A 200 -15.44 32.84 -29.61
N HIS A 201 -14.85 32.78 -28.42
CA HIS A 201 -13.71 33.62 -28.10
C HIS A 201 -12.61 33.22 -29.07
N ALA A 202 -12.50 33.99 -30.15
CA ALA A 202 -11.29 34.10 -30.93
C ALA A 202 -10.18 34.42 -29.93
N PHE A 203 -9.32 33.43 -29.68
CA PHE A 203 -8.05 33.64 -29.01
C PHE A 203 -7.26 34.63 -29.86
N SER A 204 -7.24 35.88 -29.42
CA SER A 204 -6.33 36.88 -29.96
C SER A 204 -4.96 36.57 -29.37
N GLU A 205 -3.97 36.37 -30.24
CA GLU A 205 -2.56 36.10 -29.97
C GLU A 205 -1.82 37.24 -29.22
N ALA A 206 -2.55 38.25 -28.73
CA ALA A 206 -1.99 39.50 -28.19
C ALA A 206 -1.87 39.55 -26.66
N ASP A 207 -2.44 38.59 -25.91
CA ASP A 207 -2.38 38.60 -24.43
C ASP A 207 -1.23 37.76 -23.83
N PHE A 208 -0.40 37.10 -24.66
CA PHE A 208 0.76 36.32 -24.20
C PHE A 208 2.07 37.14 -24.09
N LEU A 209 2.01 38.45 -24.36
CA LEU A 209 3.19 39.34 -24.44
C LEU A 209 3.29 40.37 -23.29
N ALA A 210 2.52 40.21 -22.22
CA ALA A 210 2.51 41.13 -21.08
C ALA A 210 2.92 40.50 -19.73
N ALA A 211 3.33 39.22 -19.71
CA ALA A 211 3.77 38.53 -18.49
C ALA A 211 5.26 38.10 -18.51
N GLU A 212 6.02 38.56 -19.50
CA GLU A 212 7.46 38.25 -19.65
C GLU A 212 8.36 39.50 -19.51
N GLN A 213 7.83 40.60 -18.94
CA GLN A 213 8.53 41.88 -18.82
C GLN A 213 8.56 42.48 -17.41
N GLU A 214 8.41 41.66 -16.36
CA GLU A 214 8.57 42.08 -14.97
C GLU A 214 9.63 41.28 -14.17
N GLU A 215 10.41 40.42 -14.83
CA GLU A 215 11.53 39.67 -14.22
C GLU A 215 12.90 40.12 -14.75
N GLN A 216 13.09 41.42 -14.99
CA GLN A 216 14.40 41.99 -15.39
C GLN A 216 14.87 43.22 -14.59
N LEU A 217 14.23 43.57 -13.48
CA LEU A 217 14.64 44.76 -12.70
C LEU A 217 14.99 44.52 -11.23
N GLN A 218 15.20 43.28 -10.76
CA GLN A 218 15.41 43.11 -9.31
C GLN A 218 16.44 42.10 -8.81
N ASN A 219 17.34 41.52 -9.62
CA ASN A 219 18.50 40.78 -9.06
C ASN A 219 19.82 40.95 -9.84
N GLY A 220 19.96 42.04 -10.60
CA GLY A 220 21.27 42.53 -11.05
C GLY A 220 21.92 43.37 -9.96
N ASN A 221 22.43 42.77 -8.88
CA ASN A 221 23.30 43.47 -7.92
C ASN A 221 24.19 42.57 -7.05
N ILE A 222 24.91 41.60 -7.65
CA ILE A 222 26.05 40.94 -6.99
C ILE A 222 27.18 40.75 -8.01
N GLN A 223 27.81 41.84 -8.42
CA GLN A 223 29.17 41.85 -8.97
C GLN A 223 29.82 43.17 -8.56
N GLU A 224 30.46 43.19 -7.40
CA GLU A 224 31.70 43.92 -7.15
C GLU A 224 32.17 43.62 -5.73
N LEU A 225 33.49 43.59 -5.54
CA LEU A 225 34.23 43.29 -4.29
C LEU A 225 34.55 41.81 -4.05
N ASN A 226 35.56 41.31 -4.75
CA ASN A 226 36.80 40.80 -4.12
C ASN A 226 37.83 40.41 -5.19
N GLN A 227 38.60 41.41 -5.62
CA GLN A 227 39.93 41.22 -6.22
C GLN A 227 40.94 41.95 -5.34
N SER A 228 41.69 41.20 -4.54
CA SER A 228 43.04 41.54 -4.10
C SER A 228 43.65 40.34 -3.37
N ASP A 229 44.95 40.15 -3.60
CA ASP A 229 45.88 39.12 -3.09
C ASP A 229 45.84 37.82 -3.91
N VAL A 230 46.62 37.61 -4.98
CA VAL A 230 48.06 37.84 -5.21
C VAL A 230 48.93 37.29 -4.07
N ILE A 231 49.31 36.01 -4.17
CA ILE A 231 50.67 35.53 -3.92
C ILE A 231 50.92 34.32 -4.84
N SER A 232 51.92 34.48 -5.71
CA SER A 232 52.58 33.44 -6.49
C SER A 232 53.57 32.66 -5.63
N THR A 233 53.63 31.34 -5.83
CA THR A 233 54.86 30.51 -5.83
C THR A 233 54.51 29.20 -6.54
N ASN A 234 54.91 29.03 -7.81
CA ASN A 234 56.15 28.39 -8.28
C ASN A 234 56.18 26.86 -8.11
N GLU A 235 56.10 26.19 -9.26
CA GLU A 235 56.99 25.14 -9.77
C GLU A 235 57.58 24.12 -8.79
N ALA A 236 57.30 22.83 -9.04
CA ALA A 236 58.35 21.84 -9.32
C ALA A 236 57.75 20.53 -9.81
N GLU A 237 58.25 20.09 -10.97
CA GLU A 237 58.14 18.75 -11.53
C GLU A 237 58.72 17.69 -10.58
N SER A 238 58.16 16.48 -10.55
CA SER A 238 58.97 15.28 -10.41
C SER A 238 58.18 14.02 -10.80
N SER A 239 58.52 13.51 -11.96
CA SER A 239 58.33 12.13 -12.40
C SER A 239 59.27 11.20 -11.63
N VAL A 240 58.78 10.15 -10.96
CA VAL A 240 59.54 8.89 -10.83
C VAL A 240 58.65 7.69 -10.42
N ASN A 241 58.76 6.65 -11.25
CA ASN A 241 58.88 5.22 -10.95
C ASN A 241 57.66 4.36 -10.58
N GLU A 242 57.42 3.42 -11.51
CA GLU A 242 56.93 2.06 -11.31
C GLU A 242 57.88 1.25 -10.39
N ASP A 243 57.38 0.08 -9.97
CA ASP A 243 58.03 -1.05 -9.29
C ASP A 243 57.83 -1.21 -7.77
N ASP A 244 56.85 -2.07 -7.47
CA ASP A 244 57.07 -3.40 -6.86
C ASP A 244 57.06 -3.59 -5.31
N VAL A 245 56.38 -4.68 -4.95
CA VAL A 245 56.41 -5.52 -3.72
C VAL A 245 55.96 -5.01 -2.33
N LYS A 246 55.09 -5.86 -1.73
CA LYS A 246 54.86 -6.23 -0.30
C LYS A 246 53.49 -5.80 0.23
N SER A 247 52.50 -6.70 0.29
CA SER A 247 52.37 -7.77 1.31
C SER A 247 52.50 -7.22 2.72
N CYS A 248 51.38 -6.75 3.27
CA CYS A 248 51.21 -6.52 4.69
C CYS A 248 49.97 -7.29 5.14
N ASP A 249 50.21 -8.46 5.73
CA ASP A 249 49.34 -9.08 6.71
C ASP A 249 48.89 -8.01 7.72
N VAL A 250 47.59 -7.79 7.83
CA VAL A 250 47.00 -7.03 8.94
C VAL A 250 46.23 -8.01 9.80
N ALA A 251 46.76 -8.17 11.00
CA ALA A 251 46.31 -9.05 12.05
C ALA A 251 44.87 -8.77 12.51
N GLU A 252 44.19 -9.85 12.89
CA GLU A 252 42.94 -9.86 13.65
C GLU A 252 43.09 -9.07 14.97
N PRO A 253 42.13 -8.21 15.33
CA PRO A 253 42.07 -7.67 16.69
C PRO A 253 41.38 -8.66 17.64
N ASP A 254 42.09 -8.98 18.71
CA ASP A 254 41.62 -9.74 19.87
C ASP A 254 40.33 -9.13 20.46
N ILE A 255 39.33 -9.99 20.65
CA ILE A 255 38.07 -9.67 21.32
C ILE A 255 38.33 -9.66 22.83
N GLU A 256 38.41 -8.48 23.42
CA GLU A 256 38.46 -8.31 24.87
C GLU A 256 37.15 -8.77 25.52
N GLN A 257 37.30 -9.70 26.46
CA GLN A 257 36.25 -10.21 27.33
C GLN A 257 35.80 -9.08 28.27
N SER A 258 34.58 -8.57 28.07
CA SER A 258 33.92 -7.72 29.06
C SER A 258 33.45 -8.58 30.23
N THR A 259 34.05 -8.33 31.39
CA THR A 259 33.65 -8.88 32.68
C THR A 259 32.40 -8.17 33.21
N GLU A 260 31.44 -8.99 33.64
CA GLU A 260 30.17 -8.62 34.26
C GLU A 260 30.42 -8.20 35.73
N PRO A 261 29.90 -7.06 36.23
CA PRO A 261 29.99 -6.74 37.65
C PRO A 261 28.82 -7.33 38.45
N GLU A 262 29.15 -8.17 39.45
CA GLU A 262 28.23 -8.66 40.49
C GLU A 262 27.57 -7.50 41.25
N ILE A 263 26.24 -7.56 41.37
CA ILE A 263 25.43 -6.69 42.22
C ILE A 263 25.25 -7.39 43.59
N PRO A 264 25.72 -6.82 44.71
CA PRO A 264 25.41 -7.36 46.03
C PRO A 264 23.98 -6.99 46.44
N GLY A 265 23.15 -8.00 46.71
CA GLY A 265 21.79 -7.82 47.23
C GLY A 265 21.79 -7.31 48.69
N PRO A 266 20.82 -6.47 49.07
CA PRO A 266 20.67 -6.01 50.44
C PRO A 266 20.00 -7.08 51.33
N SER A 267 20.47 -7.11 52.58
CA SER A 267 20.02 -7.97 53.69
C SER A 267 18.59 -7.73 54.15
#